data_AF-A0A6A4QIE8-F1
#
_entry.id   AF-A0A6A4QIE8-F1
#
_cell.length_a   1.000
_cell.length_b   1.000
_cell.length_c   1.000
_cell.angle_alpha   90.00
_cell.angle_beta   90.00
_cell.angle_gamma   90.00
#
_symmetry.space_group_name_H-M   'P 1'
#
loop_
_entity.id
_entity.type
_entity.pdbx_description
1 polymer ?
#
loop_
_entity_poly.entity_id
_entity_poly.type
_entity_poly.pdbx_seq_one_letter_code
_entity_poly.pdbx_strand_id
1 'polypeptide(L)' 'MSFVNPKMEVLEKLILSNFVDMIGKESFFLTLDDAVKASQYSLCKLKTNGPEEAIPETSVV' A
#
# COMPACT_ATOMS: atom_id res chain seq x y z
N MET A 1 -4.77 -6.31 -2.53
CA MET A 1 -3.93 -7.30 -1.83
C MET A 1 -2.51 -6.76 -1.81
N SER A 2 -1.77 -6.93 -0.72
CA SER A 2 -0.44 -6.35 -0.57
C SER A 2 0.60 -7.41 -0.21
N PHE A 3 1.76 -7.36 -0.83
CA PHE A 3 2.92 -8.21 -0.52
C PHE A 3 3.90 -7.43 0.35
N VAL A 4 4.24 -7.98 1.52
CA VAL A 4 5.09 -7.30 2.50
C VAL A 4 6.36 -8.10 2.73
N ASN A 5 7.50 -7.41 2.67
CA ASN A 5 8.84 -7.94 2.89
C ASN A 5 9.13 -9.27 2.16
N PRO A 6 8.90 -9.34 0.83
CA PRO A 6 9.34 -10.51 0.07
C PRO A 6 10.87 -10.60 0.12
N LYS A 7 11.41 -11.80 0.35
CA LYS A 7 12.86 -12.04 0.18
C LYS A 7 13.25 -11.75 -1.27
N MET A 8 14.49 -11.30 -1.46
CA MET A 8 15.02 -10.92 -2.79
C MET A 8 14.82 -12.02 -3.84
N GLU A 9 15.15 -13.26 -3.50
CA GLU A 9 14.99 -14.43 -4.38
C GLU A 9 13.53 -14.69 -4.80
N VAL A 10 12.58 -14.33 -3.94
CA VAL A 10 11.14 -14.45 -4.23
C VAL A 10 10.71 -13.30 -5.13
N LEU A 11 11.13 -12.07 -4.82
CA LEU A 11 10.80 -10.89 -5.61
C LEU A 11 11.31 -11.03 -7.05
N GLU A 12 12.52 -11.54 -7.25
CA GLU A 12 13.08 -11.82 -8.57
C GLU A 12 12.21 -12.81 -9.37
N LYS A 13 11.73 -13.89 -8.73
CA LYS A 13 10.84 -14.85 -9.38
C LYS A 13 9.49 -14.22 -9.76
N LEU A 14 8.95 -13.35 -8.93
CA LEU A 14 7.69 -12.65 -9.21
C LEU A 14 7.84 -11.64 -10.36
N ILE A 15 9.00 -10.99 -10.47
CA ILE A 15 9.34 -10.13 -11.61
C ILE A 15 9.46 -10.97 -12.88
N LEU A 16 10.24 -12.04 -12.83
CA LEU A 16 10.46 -12.93 -13.98
C LEU A 16 9.17 -13.57 -14.50
N SER A 17 8.22 -13.88 -13.61
CA SER A 17 6.94 -14.46 -14.00
C SER A 17 5.88 -13.43 -14.45
N ASN A 18 6.24 -12.16 -14.64
CA ASN A 18 5.32 -11.05 -14.93
C ASN A 18 4.20 -10.85 -13.87
N PHE A 19 4.35 -11.43 -12.68
CA PHE A 19 3.34 -11.33 -11.63
C PHE A 19 3.31 -9.92 -11.02
N VAL A 20 4.47 -9.26 -10.96
CA VAL A 20 4.57 -7.87 -10.50
C VAL A 20 3.82 -6.92 -11.43
N ASP A 21 3.88 -7.12 -12.75
CA ASP A 21 3.13 -6.31 -13.71
C ASP A 21 1.63 -6.63 -13.71
N MET A 22 1.23 -7.87 -13.38
CA MET A 22 -0.18 -8.25 -13.22
C MET A 22 -0.84 -7.64 -11.98
N ILE A 23 -0.14 -7.61 -10.84
CA ILE A 23 -0.66 -7.12 -9.55
C ILE A 23 -0.43 -5.61 -9.38
N GLY A 24 0.59 -5.06 -10.01
CA GLY A 24 1.03 -3.68 -9.82
C GLY A 24 2.21 -3.58 -8.84
N LYS A 25 3.21 -2.79 -9.22
CA LYS A 25 4.43 -2.54 -8.43
C LYS A 25 4.10 -1.84 -7.10
N GLU A 26 3.01 -1.07 -7.07
CA GLU A 26 2.53 -0.37 -5.87
C GLU A 26 1.97 -1.30 -4.78
N SER A 27 1.72 -2.58 -5.07
CA SER A 27 1.28 -3.56 -4.07
C SER A 27 2.42 -4.25 -3.33
N PHE A 28 3.68 -3.96 -3.68
CA PHE A 28 4.86 -4.56 -3.05
C PHE A 28 5.53 -3.58 -2.09
N PHE A 29 5.61 -3.95 -0.82
CA PHE A 29 6.17 -3.14 0.24
C PHE A 29 7.35 -3.88 0.87
N LEU A 30 8.50 -3.20 1.02
CA LEU A 30 9.67 -3.79 1.67
C LEU A 30 9.58 -3.74 3.20
N THR A 31 8.80 -2.81 3.73
CA THR A 31 8.58 -2.64 5.16
C THR A 31 7.11 -2.82 5.52
N LEU A 32 6.85 -3.26 6.76
CA LEU A 32 5.49 -3.37 7.27
C LEU A 32 4.82 -2.00 7.42
N ASP A 33 5.60 -0.99 7.81
CA ASP A 33 5.11 0.37 8.03
C ASP A 33 4.55 0.99 6.74
N ASP A 34 5.26 0.83 5.62
CA ASP A 34 4.79 1.31 4.32
C ASP A 34 3.48 0.62 3.89
N ALA A 35 3.38 -0.69 4.12
CA ALA A 35 2.16 -1.45 3.81
C ALA A 35 0.97 -0.97 4.64
N VAL A 36 1.18 -0.69 5.93
CA VAL A 36 0.16 -0.18 6.85
C VAL A 36 -0.28 1.21 6.44
N LYS A 37 0.64 2.12 6.11
CA LYS A 37 0.33 3.47 5.62
C LYS A 37 -0.46 3.44 4.32
N ALA A 38 -0.05 2.63 3.34
CA ALA A 38 -0.75 2.49 2.07
C ALA A 38 -2.16 1.92 2.24
N SER A 39 -2.33 0.95 3.15
CA SER A 39 -3.63 0.37 3.49
C SER A 39 -4.55 1.41 4.16
N GLN A 40 -4.06 2.15 5.16
CA GLN A 40 -4.81 3.21 5.81
C GLN A 40 -5.22 4.31 4.83
N TYR A 41 -4.30 4.75 3.98
CA TYR A 41 -4.60 5.74 2.94
C TYR A 41 -5.71 5.27 2.00
N SER A 42 -5.63 4.02 1.53
CA SER A 42 -6.65 3.42 0.65
C SER A 42 -8.01 3.32 1.33
N LEU A 43 -8.04 2.98 2.63
CA LEU A 43 -9.27 2.91 3.42
C LEU A 43 -9.88 4.30 3.69
N CYS A 44 -9.04 5.30 4.00
CA CYS A 44 -9.49 6.68 4.19
C CYS A 44 -10.07 7.24 2.88
N LYS A 45 -9.41 7.00 1.74
CA LYS A 45 -9.91 7.40 0.42
C LYS A 45 -11.26 6.78 0.09
N LEU A 46 -11.51 5.54 0.53
CA LEU A 46 -12.80 4.87 0.33
C LEU A 46 -13.91 5.47 1.19
N LYS A 47 -13.60 5.86 2.43
CA LYS A 47 -14.55 6.51 3.36
C LYS A 47 -15.00 7.91 2.92
N THR A 48 -14.24 8.59 2.06
CA THR A 48 -14.58 9.93 1.52
C THR A 48 -15.62 9.91 0.38
N ASN A 49 -16.37 8.81 0.19
CA ASN A 49 -17.55 8.78 -0.70
C ASN A 49 -18.89 8.77 0.06
N GLY A 50 -18.87 9.06 1.37
CA GLY A 50 -20.01 9.67 2.07
C GLY A 50 -19.85 11.19 2.08
N PRO A 51 -20.93 11.99 2.04
CA PRO A 51 -20.79 13.44 2.13
C PRO A 51 -20.23 13.83 3.50
N GLU A 52 -19.22 14.72 3.51
CA GLU A 52 -18.66 15.41 4.70
C GLU A 52 -17.90 14.49 5.69
N GLU A 53 -16.71 14.80 6.24
CA GLU A 53 -15.96 16.03 6.47
C GLU A 53 -14.46 15.75 6.25
N ALA A 54 -13.76 16.72 5.66
CA ALA A 54 -12.31 16.78 5.70
C ALA A 54 -11.87 17.29 7.09
N ILE A 55 -11.14 16.46 7.84
CA ILE A 55 -10.39 16.92 9.01
C ILE A 55 -8.90 16.81 8.66
N PRO A 56 -8.17 17.92 8.46
CA PRO A 56 -6.73 17.92 8.49
C PRO A 56 -6.32 18.07 9.96
N GLU A 57 -6.05 16.96 10.65
CA GLU A 57 -5.43 17.02 11.98
C GLU A 57 -3.96 17.43 11.86
N THR A 58 -3.82 18.74 11.91
CA THR A 58 -2.67 19.57 12.22
C THR A 58 -1.94 19.06 13.48
N SER A 59 -0.62 19.22 13.44
CA SER A 59 0.33 19.37 14.56
C SER A 59 -0.25 19.31 15.98
N VAL A 60 0.34 18.45 16.80
CA VAL A 60 0.47 18.72 18.24
C VAL A 60 1.93 18.51 18.65
N VAL A 61 2.57 19.67 18.85
CA VAL A 61 3.64 20.06 19.79
C VAL A 61 4.61 18.98 20.28
#